data_AF-A0A241ZEX8-F1
#
_entry.id   AF-A0A241ZEX8-F1
#
_cell.length_a   1.000
_cell.length_b   1.000
_cell.length_c   1.000
_cell.angle_alpha   90.00
_cell.angle_beta   90.00
_cell.angle_gamma   90.00
#
_symmetry.space_group_name_H-M   'P 1'
#
loop_
_entity.id
_entity.type
_entity.pdbx_description
1 polymer ?
#
loop_
_entity_poly.entity_id
_entity_poly.type
_entity_poly.pdbx_seq_one_letter_code
_entity_poly.pdbx_strand_id
1 'polypeptide(L)'
;MKLSSIIFILFCLNSGYLHAEKLGRERMIIFLGLIENSRTAEQNLQNYLSGIHSVGQVSFKHQMRITDLLCDVGKAQKPMIEFMELNRERFGLKDQDVMAVFPLDRQKLQEELEELKGTPYECGKQSYKHLL
;
A
#
# COMPACT_ATOMS: atom_id res chain seq x y z
N MET A 1 -12.45 -15.51 -10.16
CA MET A 1 -11.36 -15.02 -9.28
C MET A 1 -10.06 -15.68 -9.73
N LYS A 2 -9.09 -14.91 -10.23
CA LYS A 2 -7.85 -15.47 -10.79
C LYS A 2 -6.94 -15.93 -9.64
N LEU A 3 -6.41 -17.16 -9.72
CA LEU A 3 -5.51 -17.80 -8.74
C LEU A 3 -4.35 -16.91 -8.26
N SER A 4 -3.92 -15.97 -9.10
CA SER A 4 -2.84 -15.03 -8.81
C SER A 4 -3.06 -14.19 -7.55
N SER A 5 -4.30 -13.76 -7.25
CA SER A 5 -4.57 -12.92 -6.07
C SER A 5 -4.49 -13.69 -4.75
N ILE A 6 -4.76 -15.00 -4.75
CA ILE A 6 -4.66 -15.85 -3.55
C ILE A 6 -3.20 -16.19 -3.25
N ILE A 7 -2.40 -16.43 -4.29
CA ILE A 7 -0.94 -16.62 -4.17
C ILE A 7 -0.28 -15.34 -3.66
N PHE A 8 -0.77 -14.17 -4.09
CA PHE A 8 -0.30 -12.87 -3.63
C PHE A 8 -0.55 -12.65 -2.12
N ILE A 9 -1.75 -12.98 -1.66
CA ILE A 9 -2.13 -12.93 -0.24
C ILE A 9 -1.30 -13.92 0.58
N LEU A 10 -1.04 -15.13 0.07
CA LEU A 10 -0.23 -16.15 0.74
C LEU A 10 1.26 -15.78 0.83
N PHE A 11 1.80 -15.07 -0.16
CA PHE A 11 3.21 -14.63 -0.14
C PHE A 11 3.45 -13.50 0.86
N CYS A 12 2.54 -12.51 0.93
CA CYS A 12 2.58 -11.46 1.95
C CYS A 12 2.39 -12.00 3.37
N LEU A 13 1.58 -13.06 3.54
CA LEU A 13 1.42 -13.73 4.83
C LEU A 13 2.68 -14.53 5.22
N ASN A 14 3.34 -15.23 4.30
CA ASN A 14 4.51 -16.04 4.64
C ASN A 14 5.73 -15.22 5.08
N SER A 15 6.02 -14.07 4.46
CA SER A 15 7.16 -13.23 4.90
C SER A 15 6.84 -12.44 6.17
N GLY A 16 5.62 -11.88 6.27
CA GLY A 16 5.19 -11.13 7.46
C GLY A 16 5.19 -11.99 8.73
N TYR A 17 4.63 -13.20 8.67
CA TYR A 17 4.63 -14.10 9.83
C TYR A 17 6.05 -14.53 10.25
N LEU A 18 6.96 -14.74 9.28
CA LEU A 18 8.36 -15.10 9.55
C LEU A 18 9.12 -14.00 10.33
N HIS A 19 8.77 -12.74 10.11
CA HIS A 19 9.37 -11.61 10.81
C HIS A 19 8.74 -11.36 12.19
N ALA A 20 7.42 -11.60 12.32
CA ALA A 20 6.69 -11.42 13.56
C ALA A 20 7.24 -12.28 14.72
N GLU A 21 7.68 -13.52 14.45
CA GLU A 21 8.23 -14.43 15.46
C GLU A 21 9.51 -13.90 16.14
N LYS A 22 10.24 -13.00 15.47
CA LYS A 22 11.45 -12.39 16.02
C LYS A 22 11.17 -11.19 16.92
N LEU A 23 9.91 -10.75 17.04
CA LEU A 23 9.49 -9.58 17.82
C LEU A 23 9.01 -9.93 19.24
N GLY A 24 9.16 -8.99 20.17
CA GLY A 24 8.43 -9.02 21.43
C GLY A 24 6.94 -8.71 21.21
N ARG A 25 6.07 -9.17 22.14
CA ARG A 25 4.60 -9.07 22.04
C ARG A 25 4.09 -7.68 21.63
N GLU A 26 4.60 -6.62 22.22
CA GLU A 26 4.16 -5.24 21.92
C GLU A 26 4.47 -4.83 20.47
N ARG A 27 5.66 -5.16 19.97
CA ARG A 27 6.06 -4.86 18.58
C ARG A 27 5.28 -5.73 17.58
N MET A 28 4.92 -6.95 17.96
CA MET A 28 4.08 -7.82 17.15
C MET A 28 2.67 -7.23 16.96
N ILE A 29 2.07 -6.67 18.02
CA ILE A 29 0.76 -6.00 17.93
C ILE A 29 0.84 -4.80 16.97
N ILE A 30 1.88 -3.98 17.09
CA ILE A 30 2.10 -2.85 16.18
C ILE A 30 2.21 -3.35 14.73
N PHE A 31 3.06 -4.35 14.50
CA PHE A 31 3.29 -4.89 13.16
C PHE A 31 2.02 -5.48 12.53
N LEU A 32 1.22 -6.21 13.30
CA LEU A 32 -0.07 -6.74 12.84
C LEU A 32 -1.05 -5.60 12.48
N GLY A 33 -1.10 -4.54 13.28
CA GLY A 33 -1.92 -3.37 12.97
C GLY A 33 -1.47 -2.66 11.68
N LEU A 34 -0.17 -2.58 11.43
CA LEU A 34 0.37 -2.01 10.19
C LEU A 34 -0.01 -2.85 8.96
N ILE A 35 0.09 -4.18 9.07
CA ILE A 35 -0.36 -5.11 8.01
C ILE A 35 -1.86 -4.94 7.74
N GLU A 36 -2.68 -4.88 8.79
CA GLU A 36 -4.12 -4.74 8.65
C GLU A 36 -4.53 -3.42 8.00
N ASN A 37 -3.87 -2.32 8.37
CA ASN A 37 -4.07 -1.02 7.75
C ASN A 37 -3.70 -1.03 6.27
N SER A 38 -2.52 -1.58 5.93
CA SER A 38 -2.07 -1.71 4.54
C SER A 38 -3.04 -2.56 3.71
N ARG A 39 -3.49 -3.69 4.25
CA ARG A 39 -4.48 -4.56 3.62
C ARG A 39 -5.81 -3.84 3.39
N THR A 40 -6.28 -3.07 4.36
CA THR A 40 -7.55 -2.34 4.26
C THR A 40 -7.49 -1.29 3.15
N ALA A 41 -6.39 -0.54 3.07
CA ALA A 41 -6.19 0.45 2.01
C ALA A 41 -6.16 -0.19 0.61
N GLU A 42 -5.42 -1.29 0.45
CA GLU A 42 -5.36 -2.02 -0.82
C GLU A 42 -6.72 -2.64 -1.19
N GLN A 43 -7.44 -3.19 -0.23
CA GLN A 43 -8.77 -3.74 -0.48
C GLN A 43 -9.74 -2.65 -0.95
N ASN A 44 -9.67 -1.44 -0.40
CA ASN A 44 -10.49 -0.31 -0.84
C ASN A 44 -10.16 0.10 -2.28
N LEU A 45 -8.88 0.16 -2.64
CA LEU A 45 -8.43 0.41 -4.01
C LEU A 45 -8.96 -0.66 -4.97
N GLN A 46 -8.76 -1.94 -4.63
CA GLN A 46 -9.21 -3.07 -5.45
C GLN A 46 -10.72 -3.09 -5.61
N ASN A 47 -11.48 -2.87 -4.53
CA ASN A 47 -12.94 -2.81 -4.56
C ASN A 47 -13.40 -1.72 -5.53
N TYR A 48 -12.80 -0.52 -5.45
CA TYR A 48 -13.15 0.57 -6.35
C TYR A 48 -12.81 0.25 -7.80
N LEU A 49 -11.59 -0.22 -8.08
CA LEU A 49 -11.17 -0.61 -9.43
C LEU A 49 -12.06 -1.71 -10.02
N SER A 50 -12.48 -2.68 -9.20
CA SER A 50 -13.37 -3.78 -9.64
C SER A 50 -14.79 -3.30 -9.99
N GLY A 51 -15.24 -2.20 -9.39
CA GLY A 51 -16.54 -1.59 -9.66
C GLY A 51 -16.53 -0.60 -10.84
N ILE A 52 -15.35 -0.21 -11.33
CA ILE A 52 -15.25 0.65 -12.52
C ILE A 52 -15.41 -0.22 -13.77
N HIS A 53 -16.60 -0.20 -14.36
CA HIS A 53 -16.84 -0.75 -15.68
C HIS A 53 -16.60 0.32 -16.75
N SER A 54 -15.34 0.57 -17.11
CA SER A 54 -15.01 1.50 -18.21
C SER A 54 -14.40 0.76 -19.40
N VAL A 55 -15.10 0.78 -20.54
CA VAL A 55 -14.50 0.49 -21.85
C VAL A 55 -13.97 1.83 -22.37
N GLY A 56 -12.64 2.05 -22.31
CA GLY A 56 -11.99 3.28 -22.75
C GLY A 56 -11.28 4.06 -21.62
N GLN A 57 -11.06 5.36 -21.82
CA GLN A 57 -10.38 6.20 -20.82
C GLN A 57 -11.26 6.41 -19.58
N VAL A 58 -10.64 6.22 -18.42
CA VAL A 58 -11.24 6.44 -17.10
C VAL A 58 -11.58 7.93 -16.96
N SER A 59 -12.81 8.26 -16.57
CA SER A 59 -13.23 9.66 -16.42
C SER A 59 -12.35 10.39 -15.40
N PHE A 60 -12.24 11.73 -15.52
CA PHE A 60 -11.53 12.54 -14.52
C PHE A 60 -12.06 12.29 -13.09
N LYS A 61 -13.36 11.97 -12.96
CA LYS A 61 -13.98 11.56 -11.69
C LYS A 61 -13.35 10.29 -11.09
N HIS A 62 -13.10 9.30 -11.94
CA HIS A 62 -12.51 8.05 -11.51
C HIS A 62 -10.99 8.18 -11.33
N GLN A 63 -10.32 8.98 -12.15
CA GLN A 63 -8.87 9.23 -12.03
C GLN A 63 -8.51 9.81 -10.66
N MET A 64 -9.13 10.91 -10.21
CA MET A 64 -8.76 11.46 -8.90
C MET A 64 -9.12 10.51 -7.76
N ARG A 65 -10.25 9.80 -7.85
CA ARG A 65 -10.62 8.84 -6.81
C ARG A 65 -9.65 7.65 -6.74
N ILE A 66 -9.13 7.20 -7.87
CA ILE A 66 -8.06 6.19 -7.89
C ILE A 66 -6.81 6.78 -7.23
N THR A 67 -6.46 8.03 -7.52
CA THR A 67 -5.33 8.69 -6.88
C THR A 67 -5.51 8.85 -5.37
N ASP A 68 -6.70 9.22 -4.88
CA ASP A 68 -7.02 9.26 -3.44
C ASP A 68 -6.71 7.92 -2.77
N LEU A 69 -7.18 6.84 -3.39
CA LEU A 69 -7.01 5.48 -2.87
C LEU A 69 -5.55 5.04 -2.91
N LEU A 70 -4.80 5.42 -3.95
CA LEU A 70 -3.34 5.22 -4.01
C LEU A 70 -2.61 6.01 -2.92
N CYS A 71 -3.04 7.25 -2.65
CA CYS A 71 -2.52 8.04 -1.53
C CYS A 71 -2.79 7.37 -0.17
N ASP A 72 -3.97 6.77 0.02
CA ASP A 72 -4.29 6.02 1.24
C ASP A 72 -3.43 4.75 1.38
N VAL A 73 -3.18 4.04 0.27
CA VAL A 73 -2.23 2.91 0.24
C VAL A 73 -0.83 3.40 0.62
N GLY A 74 -0.35 4.49 0.03
CA GLY A 74 0.96 5.05 0.36
C GLY A 74 1.09 5.46 1.82
N LYS A 75 0.05 6.09 2.39
CA LYS A 75 0.00 6.44 3.82
C LYS A 75 0.05 5.21 4.73
N ALA A 76 -0.58 4.12 4.33
CA ALA A 76 -0.56 2.87 5.09
C ALA A 76 0.78 2.11 4.94
N GLN A 77 1.41 2.21 3.76
CA GLN A 77 2.68 1.57 3.44
C GLN A 77 3.86 2.20 4.19
N LYS A 78 3.90 3.54 4.30
CA LYS A 78 5.04 4.26 4.87
C LYS A 78 5.42 3.82 6.30
N PRO A 79 4.49 3.74 7.27
CA PRO A 79 4.83 3.26 8.61
C PRO A 79 5.29 1.79 8.64
N MET A 80 4.83 0.97 7.68
CA MET A 80 5.29 -0.41 7.54
C MET A 80 6.73 -0.48 7.03
N ILE A 81 7.10 0.36 6.06
CA ILE A 81 8.50 0.53 5.62
C ILE A 81 9.37 0.96 6.81
N GLU A 82 9.00 2.04 7.49
CA GLU A 82 9.73 2.57 8.65
C GLU A 82 9.91 1.51 9.74
N PHE A 83 8.87 0.74 10.03
CA PHE A 83 8.94 -0.36 11.00
C PHE A 83 9.92 -1.45 10.57
N MET A 84 9.91 -1.84 9.29
CA MET A 84 10.79 -2.86 8.74
C MET A 84 12.26 -2.39 8.71
N GLU A 85 12.52 -1.12 8.39
CA GLU A 85 13.85 -0.51 8.47
C GLU A 85 14.38 -0.49 9.90
N LEU A 86 13.57 -0.04 10.85
CA LEU A 86 13.93 0.02 12.27
C LEU A 86 14.22 -1.36 12.89
N ASN A 87 13.65 -2.43 12.31
CA ASN A 87 13.85 -3.80 12.78
C ASN A 87 14.66 -4.65 11.77
N ARG A 88 15.29 -4.02 10.78
CA ARG A 88 15.98 -4.68 9.65
C ARG A 88 17.00 -5.71 10.14
N GLU A 89 17.88 -5.32 11.06
CA GLU A 89 18.91 -6.21 11.64
C GLU A 89 18.29 -7.37 12.41
N ARG A 90 17.25 -7.09 13.21
CA ARG A 90 16.54 -8.10 14.00
C ARG A 90 15.83 -9.13 13.11
N PHE A 91 15.38 -8.71 11.94
CA PHE A 91 14.80 -9.58 10.94
C PHE A 91 15.83 -10.30 10.07
N GLY A 92 17.08 -9.84 10.06
CA GLY A 92 18.13 -10.34 9.18
C GLY A 92 17.94 -9.89 7.73
N LEU A 93 17.35 -8.72 7.54
CA LEU A 93 17.04 -8.14 6.23
C LEU A 93 18.20 -7.31 5.70
N LYS A 94 18.32 -7.25 4.38
CA LYS A 94 19.08 -6.24 3.63
C LYS A 94 18.15 -5.11 3.19
N ASP A 95 18.70 -3.99 2.72
CA ASP A 95 17.92 -2.81 2.31
C ASP A 95 16.88 -3.14 1.24
N GLN A 96 17.27 -3.92 0.23
CA GLN A 96 16.38 -4.39 -0.82
C GLN A 96 15.21 -5.26 -0.30
N ASP A 97 15.40 -5.94 0.85
CA ASP A 97 14.40 -6.86 1.38
C ASP A 97 13.27 -6.11 2.10
N VAL A 98 13.51 -4.87 2.56
CA VAL A 98 12.49 -3.99 3.16
C VAL A 98 11.40 -3.63 2.15
N MET A 99 11.77 -3.44 0.89
CA MET A 99 10.80 -3.13 -0.16
C MET A 99 10.18 -4.40 -0.75
N ALA A 100 10.89 -5.53 -0.69
CA ALA A 100 10.43 -6.80 -1.23
C ALA A 100 9.19 -7.40 -0.51
N VAL A 101 8.82 -6.90 0.68
CA VAL A 101 7.54 -7.26 1.31
C VAL A 101 6.32 -6.71 0.57
N PHE A 102 6.51 -5.71 -0.28
CA PHE A 102 5.45 -5.13 -1.10
C PHE A 102 5.46 -5.70 -2.53
N PRO A 103 4.28 -5.75 -3.18
CA PRO A 103 4.19 -5.97 -4.62
C PRO A 103 5.12 -5.09 -5.44
N LEU A 104 5.60 -5.62 -6.58
CA LEU A 104 6.48 -4.88 -7.49
C LEU A 104 5.88 -3.53 -7.92
N ASP A 105 4.57 -3.49 -8.20
CA ASP A 105 3.82 -2.29 -8.57
C ASP A 105 3.50 -1.37 -7.38
N ARG A 106 4.00 -1.70 -6.18
CA ARG A 106 3.88 -0.89 -4.96
C ARG A 106 5.22 -0.52 -4.33
N GLN A 107 6.32 -1.08 -4.83
CA GLN A 107 7.65 -0.76 -4.32
C GLN A 107 8.05 0.70 -4.58
N LYS A 108 7.58 1.29 -5.67
CA LYS A 108 7.87 2.69 -6.01
C LYS A 108 6.76 3.66 -5.63
N LEU A 109 5.71 3.19 -4.95
CA LEU A 109 4.53 4.02 -4.71
C LEU A 109 4.87 5.33 -3.97
N GLN A 110 5.80 5.32 -3.01
CA GLN A 110 6.20 6.56 -2.32
C GLN A 110 6.86 7.55 -3.27
N GLU A 111 7.74 7.09 -4.17
CA GLU A 111 8.39 7.92 -5.19
C GLU A 111 7.35 8.47 -6.17
N GLU A 112 6.45 7.62 -6.64
CA GLU A 112 5.37 8.00 -7.55
C GLU A 112 4.43 9.05 -6.94
N LEU A 113 4.09 8.92 -5.64
CA LEU A 113 3.26 9.90 -4.94
C LEU A 113 3.98 11.24 -4.71
N GLU A 114 5.31 11.21 -4.55
CA GLU A 114 6.12 12.42 -4.45
C GLU A 114 6.16 13.19 -5.78
N GLU A 115 6.19 12.49 -6.92
CA GLU A 115 6.08 13.10 -8.26
C GLU A 115 4.74 13.81 -8.50
N LEU A 116 3.68 13.45 -7.75
CA LEU A 116 2.38 14.11 -7.83
C LEU A 116 2.34 15.47 -7.14
N LYS A 117 3.35 15.85 -6.36
CA LYS A 117 3.41 17.15 -5.67
C LYS A 117 3.36 18.29 -6.68
N GLY A 118 2.53 19.30 -6.39
CA GLY A 118 2.31 20.44 -7.30
C GLY A 118 1.37 20.14 -8.47
N THR A 119 0.87 18.91 -8.60
CA THR A 119 -0.17 18.55 -9.57
C THR A 119 -1.56 18.56 -8.91
N PRO A 120 -2.66 18.59 -9.69
CA PRO A 120 -4.01 18.38 -9.14
C PRO A 120 -4.19 17.04 -8.43
N TYR A 121 -3.31 16.08 -8.70
CA TYR A 121 -3.32 14.72 -8.14
C TYR A 121 -2.49 14.61 -6.85
N GLU A 122 -2.01 15.72 -6.28
CA GLU A 122 -1.29 15.71 -5.00
C GLU A 122 -2.18 15.17 -3.87
N CYS A 123 -1.62 14.26 -3.07
CA CYS A 123 -2.31 13.66 -1.94
C CYS A 123 -2.86 14.73 -0.98
N GLY A 124 -4.16 14.68 -0.71
CA GLY A 124 -4.83 15.62 0.20
C GLY A 124 -5.30 16.93 -0.43
N LYS A 125 -4.98 17.19 -1.71
CA LYS A 125 -5.56 18.29 -2.50
C LYS A 125 -6.74 17.85 -3.37
N GLN A 126 -6.99 16.55 -3.47
CA GLN A 126 -8.04 15.93 -4.26
C GLN A 126 -9.42 16.05 -3.58
N SER A 127 -9.91 17.29 -3.43
CA SER A 127 -11.27 17.56 -2.96
C SER A 127 -12.20 17.71 -4.17
N TYR A 128 -13.01 16.69 -4.47
CA TYR A 128 -14.12 16.82 -5.44
C TYR A 128 -15.06 18.00 -5.14
N LYS A 129 -15.07 18.47 -3.88
CA LYS A 129 -15.88 19.60 -3.41
C LYS A 129 -15.47 20.94 -4.00
N HIS A 130 -14.30 21.06 -4.63
CA HIS A 130 -13.81 22.34 -5.17
C HIS A 130 -13.73 22.37 -6.71
N LEU A 131 -14.16 21.29 -7.38
CA LEU A 131 -14.09 21.13 -8.84
C LEU A 131 -15.47 21.09 -9.52
N LEU A 132 -16.53 21.38 -8.76
CA LEU A 132 -17.91 21.58 -9.22
C LEU A 132 -18.37 22.99 -8.82
#